data_AF-A0A0V1I5N6-F1
#
_entry.id   AF-A0A0V1I5N6-F1
#
_cell.length_a   1.000
_cell.length_b   1.000
_cell.length_c   1.000
_cell.angle_alpha   90.00
_cell.angle_beta   90.00
_cell.angle_gamma   90.00
#
_symmetry.space_group_name_H-M   'P 1'
#
loop_
_entity.id
_entity.type
_entity.pdbx_description
1 polymer ?
#
loop_
_entity_poly.entity_id
_entity_poly.type
_entity_poly.pdbx_seq_one_letter_code
_entity_poly.pdbx_strand_id
1 'polypeptide(L)'
;MRKNRSTAMTQLARKLNWKKSTTRYSYSTKEEGEQARRDDVWAWFFMTIEFTVEKLPWDKTLYRGATLREKLKDMAEDRQFYVENSDKLLTGCPKQFFLIHEHLSKLQYSDAPDYEAIINAIKAIYIDQGIDMNSPLQYEN
;
A
#
# COMPACT_ATOMS: atom_id res chain seq x y z
N MET A 1 43.35 6.28 9.18
CA MET A 1 42.16 6.99 8.66
C MET A 1 40.89 6.43 9.30
N ARG A 2 40.30 7.14 10.28
CA ARG A 2 39.03 6.75 10.91
C ARG A 2 37.89 7.16 9.98
N LYS A 3 37.28 6.22 9.25
CA LYS A 3 36.04 6.50 8.51
C LYS A 3 34.96 6.89 9.54
N ASN A 4 34.39 8.09 9.37
CA ASN A 4 33.39 8.69 10.27
C ASN A 4 32.21 7.73 10.51
N ARG A 5 32.20 7.07 11.67
CA ARG A 5 31.10 6.20 12.12
C ARG A 5 29.75 6.92 12.13
N SER A 6 29.75 8.23 12.36
CA SER A 6 28.56 9.11 12.32
C SER A 6 27.87 9.08 10.96
N THR A 7 28.60 9.28 9.85
CA THR A 7 28.03 9.31 8.49
C THR A 7 27.48 7.95 8.06
N ALA A 8 28.16 6.86 8.44
CA ALA A 8 27.70 5.50 8.18
C ALA A 8 26.42 5.16 8.95
N MET A 9 26.31 5.57 10.22
CA MET A 9 25.10 5.39 11.03
C MET A 9 23.93 6.22 10.48
N THR A 10 24.16 7.45 10.03
CA THR A 10 23.13 8.27 9.38
C THR A 10 22.69 7.70 8.04
N GLN A 11 23.61 7.22 7.20
CA GLN A 11 23.25 6.54 5.94
C GLN A 11 22.50 5.23 6.19
N LEU A 12 22.91 4.44 7.19
CA LEU A 12 22.23 3.21 7.58
C LEU A 12 20.83 3.51 8.13
N ALA A 13 20.70 4.52 8.99
CA ALA A 13 19.41 4.99 9.50
C ALA A 13 18.51 5.52 8.38
N ARG A 14 19.06 6.21 7.37
CA ARG A 14 18.32 6.68 6.19
C ARG A 14 17.89 5.53 5.30
N LYS A 15 18.76 4.55 5.04
CA LYS A 15 18.42 3.29 4.32
C LYS A 15 17.37 2.48 5.08
N LEU A 16 17.47 2.38 6.39
CA LEU A 16 16.51 1.68 7.24
C LEU A 16 15.18 2.45 7.32
N ASN A 17 15.19 3.78 7.42
CA ASN A 17 13.96 4.59 7.41
C ASN A 17 13.25 4.58 6.06
N TRP A 18 14.01 4.64 4.96
CA TRP A 18 13.50 4.40 3.61
C TRP A 18 12.77 3.05 3.53
N LYS A 19 13.45 1.96 3.95
CA LYS A 19 12.83 0.62 4.00
C LYS A 19 11.60 0.57 4.91
N LYS A 20 11.59 1.25 6.05
CA LYS A 20 10.43 1.32 6.96
C LYS A 20 9.22 1.99 6.32
N SER A 21 9.40 3.03 5.50
CA SER A 21 8.28 3.76 4.88
C SER A 21 7.72 3.02 3.67
N THR A 22 8.57 2.43 2.83
CA THR A 22 8.11 1.63 1.68
C THR A 22 7.50 0.30 2.09
N THR A 23 7.92 -0.30 3.21
CA THR A 23 7.33 -1.58 3.64
C THR A 23 5.85 -1.46 3.99
N ARG A 24 5.32 -0.30 4.39
CA ARG A 24 3.89 -0.16 4.77
C ARG A 24 2.95 -0.53 3.62
N TYR A 25 3.30 -0.11 2.41
CA TYR A 25 2.51 -0.30 1.20
C TYR A 25 3.10 -1.37 0.27
N SER A 26 4.21 -2.00 0.66
CA SER A 26 4.84 -3.03 -0.18
C SER A 26 3.97 -4.27 -0.27
N TYR A 27 3.59 -4.64 -1.50
CA TYR A 27 3.15 -5.97 -1.85
C TYR A 27 4.34 -6.73 -2.46
N SER A 28 4.59 -7.94 -2.00
CA SER A 28 5.60 -8.83 -2.57
C SER A 28 5.18 -10.25 -2.27
N THR A 29 5.02 -11.08 -3.29
CA THR A 29 4.84 -12.51 -3.10
C THR A 29 6.17 -13.10 -2.67
N LYS A 30 6.15 -14.00 -1.67
CA LYS A 30 7.38 -14.61 -1.10
C LYS A 30 8.24 -15.36 -2.12
N GLU A 31 7.65 -15.71 -3.26
CA GLU A 31 8.25 -16.55 -4.30
C GLU A 31 9.02 -15.74 -5.35
N GLU A 32 8.79 -14.43 -5.46
CA GLU A 32 9.35 -13.60 -6.52
C GLU A 32 10.34 -12.60 -5.93
N GLY A 33 11.62 -12.79 -6.24
CA GLY A 33 12.72 -12.02 -5.65
C GLY A 33 12.86 -10.59 -6.17
N GLU A 34 12.04 -10.19 -7.14
CA GLU A 34 12.06 -8.88 -7.80
C GLU A 34 10.67 -8.25 -7.78
N GLN A 35 10.60 -6.91 -7.80
CA GLN A 35 9.32 -6.20 -7.83
C GLN A 35 8.78 -6.15 -9.27
N ALA A 36 7.47 -6.34 -9.42
CA ALA A 36 6.73 -6.23 -10.67
C ALA A 36 5.80 -5.01 -10.71
N ARG A 37 5.28 -4.72 -11.91
CA ARG A 37 4.27 -3.67 -12.12
C ARG A 37 3.06 -3.80 -11.20
N ARG A 38 2.64 -5.04 -10.89
CA ARG A 38 1.51 -5.29 -9.97
C ARG A 38 1.79 -4.77 -8.56
N ASP A 39 3.05 -4.80 -8.11
CA ASP A 39 3.42 -4.41 -6.75
C ASP A 39 3.29 -2.90 -6.56
N ASP A 40 3.62 -2.11 -7.58
CA ASP A 40 3.41 -0.66 -7.58
C ASP A 40 1.93 -0.30 -7.49
N VAL A 41 1.06 -1.03 -8.21
CA VAL A 41 -0.39 -0.78 -8.19
C VAL A 41 -1.01 -1.23 -6.86
N TRP A 42 -0.56 -2.32 -6.26
CA TRP A 42 -0.93 -2.68 -4.89
C TRP A 42 -0.53 -1.60 -3.89
N ALA A 43 0.68 -1.05 -4.01
CA ALA A 43 1.14 0.02 -3.14
C ALA A 43 0.27 1.28 -3.26
N TRP A 44 -0.06 1.68 -4.49
CA TRP A 44 -1.02 2.75 -4.74
C TRP A 44 -2.38 2.44 -4.11
N PHE A 45 -2.90 1.22 -4.30
CA PHE A 45 -4.22 0.85 -3.77
C PHE A 45 -4.27 0.91 -2.25
N PHE A 46 -3.24 0.44 -1.55
CA PHE A 46 -3.15 0.58 -0.09
C PHE A 46 -3.10 2.04 0.36
N MET A 47 -2.40 2.92 -0.37
CA MET A 47 -2.42 4.35 -0.09
C MET A 47 -3.82 4.95 -0.28
N THR A 48 -4.52 4.57 -1.34
CA THR A 48 -5.88 5.04 -1.61
C THR A 48 -6.87 4.57 -0.53
N ILE A 49 -6.75 3.32 -0.06
CA ILE A 49 -7.52 2.82 1.09
C ILE A 49 -7.23 3.68 2.32
N GLU A 50 -5.96 3.92 2.63
CA GLU A 50 -5.58 4.74 3.78
C GLU A 50 -6.13 6.18 3.70
N PHE A 51 -6.14 6.81 2.52
CA PHE A 51 -6.78 8.12 2.36
C PHE A 51 -8.29 8.09 2.53
N THR A 52 -8.92 6.94 2.26
CA THR A 52 -10.38 6.77 2.35
C THR A 52 -10.83 6.50 3.78
N VAL A 53 -10.10 5.68 4.52
CA VAL A 53 -10.50 5.21 5.87
C VAL A 53 -9.50 5.59 6.97
N GLU A 54 -8.59 6.53 6.66
CA GLU A 54 -7.57 7.14 7.52
C GLU A 54 -6.45 6.21 8.03
N LYS A 55 -6.68 4.89 8.12
CA LYS A 55 -5.65 3.94 8.56
C LYS A 55 -5.68 2.63 7.78
N LEU A 56 -4.51 2.02 7.64
CA LEU A 56 -4.40 0.61 7.29
C LEU A 56 -4.45 -0.29 8.53
N PRO A 57 -4.96 -1.52 8.42
CA PRO A 57 -5.05 -2.44 9.54
C PRO A 57 -3.70 -2.82 10.18
N TRP A 58 -2.61 -2.84 9.41
CA TRP A 58 -1.25 -3.19 9.86
C TRP A 58 -0.41 -1.95 10.24
N ASP A 59 -0.98 -1.06 11.03
CA ASP A 59 -0.29 0.17 11.42
C ASP A 59 0.98 -0.12 12.26
N LYS A 60 2.05 0.66 12.02
CA LYS A 60 3.34 0.59 12.71
C LYS A 60 3.21 0.74 14.23
N THR A 61 2.17 1.43 14.69
CA THR A 61 1.87 1.63 16.11
C THR A 61 1.51 0.33 16.83
N LEU A 62 1.07 -0.70 16.10
CA LEU A 62 0.67 -2.00 16.64
C LEU A 62 1.86 -2.87 17.07
N TYR A 63 3.04 -2.65 16.49
CA TYR A 63 4.21 -3.50 16.73
C TYR A 63 5.24 -2.85 17.67
N ARG A 64 4.81 -1.97 18.59
CA ARG A 64 5.73 -1.32 19.53
C ARG A 64 6.45 -2.35 20.41
N GLY A 65 7.73 -2.10 20.71
CA GLY A 65 8.56 -3.01 21.50
C GLY A 65 9.26 -4.14 20.72
N ALA A 66 8.78 -4.51 19.53
CA ALA A 66 9.42 -5.52 18.69
C ALA A 66 10.68 -5.01 17.97
N THR A 67 11.60 -5.93 17.65
CA THR A 67 12.76 -5.64 16.79
C THR A 67 12.30 -5.26 15.39
N LEU A 68 13.17 -4.60 14.61
CA LEU A 68 12.81 -4.22 13.23
C LEU A 68 12.44 -5.45 12.38
N ARG A 69 13.13 -6.59 12.56
CA ARG A 69 12.88 -7.79 11.77
C ARG A 69 11.51 -8.39 12.05
N GLU A 70 11.14 -8.49 13.33
CA GLU A 70 9.82 -8.97 13.77
C GLU A 70 8.72 -8.05 13.23
N LYS A 71 8.86 -6.73 13.39
CA LYS A 71 7.91 -5.75 12.83
C LYS A 71 7.64 -5.94 11.35
N LEU A 72 8.70 -6.14 10.55
CA LEU A 72 8.55 -6.30 9.10
C LEU A 72 7.89 -7.63 8.75
N LYS A 73 8.16 -8.69 9.53
CA LYS A 73 7.55 -10.00 9.36
C LYS A 73 6.07 -9.97 9.72
N ASP A 74 5.73 -9.50 10.92
CA ASP A 74 4.34 -9.47 11.42
C ASP A 74 3.47 -8.56 10.54
N MET A 75 3.99 -7.41 10.12
CA MET A 75 3.29 -6.52 9.19
C MET A 75 3.06 -7.15 7.81
N ALA A 76 4.00 -7.97 7.33
CA ALA A 76 3.81 -8.69 6.07
C ALA A 76 2.77 -9.82 6.21
N GLU A 77 2.71 -10.49 7.35
CA GLU A 77 1.70 -11.52 7.65
C GLU A 77 0.30 -10.91 7.76
N ASP A 78 0.16 -9.80 8.51
CA ASP A 78 -1.11 -9.07 8.59
C ASP A 78 -1.57 -8.59 7.22
N ARG A 79 -0.66 -7.99 6.43
CA ARG A 79 -0.98 -7.60 5.05
C ARG A 79 -1.54 -8.74 4.23
N GLN A 80 -0.86 -9.88 4.24
CA GLN A 80 -1.30 -11.05 3.48
C GLN A 80 -2.70 -11.49 3.91
N PHE A 81 -2.96 -11.55 5.22
CA PHE A 81 -4.28 -11.88 5.75
C PHE A 81 -5.37 -10.94 5.23
N TYR A 82 -5.14 -9.62 5.26
CA TYR A 82 -6.13 -8.66 4.79
C TYR A 82 -6.30 -8.65 3.27
N VAL A 83 -5.23 -8.91 2.49
CA VAL A 83 -5.36 -9.09 1.04
C VAL A 83 -6.25 -10.30 0.72
N GLU A 84 -6.14 -11.39 1.48
CA GLU A 84 -6.99 -12.58 1.33
C GLU A 84 -8.42 -12.39 1.85
N ASN A 85 -8.63 -11.40 2.73
CA ASN A 85 -9.92 -11.09 3.37
C ASN A 85 -10.39 -9.68 2.95
N SER A 86 -10.78 -9.52 1.69
CA SER A 86 -11.14 -8.23 1.09
C SER A 86 -12.29 -7.52 1.80
N ASP A 87 -13.23 -8.27 2.37
CA ASP A 87 -14.33 -7.75 3.20
C ASP A 87 -13.83 -6.95 4.40
N LYS A 88 -12.76 -7.44 5.05
CA LYS A 88 -12.14 -6.78 6.20
C LYS A 88 -11.23 -5.64 5.78
N LEU A 89 -10.48 -5.80 4.69
CA LEU A 89 -9.58 -4.76 4.18
C LEU A 89 -10.35 -3.53 3.69
N LEU A 90 -11.47 -3.75 3.01
CA LEU A 90 -12.25 -2.70 2.34
C LEU A 90 -13.44 -2.20 3.18
N THR A 91 -13.46 -2.51 4.48
CA THR A 91 -14.48 -1.98 5.39
C THR A 91 -14.46 -0.45 5.39
N GLY A 92 -15.59 0.17 5.06
CA GLY A 92 -15.72 1.64 4.98
C GLY A 92 -15.26 2.25 3.64
N CYS A 93 -14.75 1.45 2.70
CA CYS A 93 -14.41 1.92 1.36
C CYS A 93 -15.62 1.89 0.40
N PRO A 94 -15.62 2.68 -0.68
CA PRO A 94 -16.58 2.56 -1.77
C PRO A 94 -16.62 1.14 -2.37
N LYS A 95 -17.82 0.64 -2.71
CA LYS A 95 -18.02 -0.72 -3.24
C LYS A 95 -17.17 -1.03 -4.48
N GLN A 96 -16.81 -0.03 -5.27
CA GLN A 96 -15.99 -0.15 -6.48
C GLN A 96 -14.55 -0.60 -6.15
N PHE A 97 -14.08 -0.42 -4.92
CA PHE A 97 -12.76 -0.92 -4.51
C PHE A 97 -12.67 -2.45 -4.56
N PHE A 98 -13.79 -3.17 -4.40
CA PHE A 98 -13.81 -4.63 -4.58
C PHE A 98 -13.43 -5.04 -6.00
N LEU A 99 -13.80 -4.24 -7.02
CA LEU A 99 -13.45 -4.52 -8.42
C LEU A 99 -11.94 -4.36 -8.65
N ILE A 100 -11.34 -3.31 -8.05
CA ILE A 100 -9.89 -3.07 -8.11
C ILE A 100 -9.15 -4.21 -7.39
N HIS A 101 -9.58 -4.57 -6.18
CA HIS A 101 -8.99 -5.66 -5.41
C HIS A 101 -9.06 -7.00 -6.17
N GLU A 102 -10.22 -7.34 -6.74
CA GLU A 102 -10.41 -8.58 -7.50
C GLU A 102 -9.47 -8.64 -8.71
N HIS A 103 -9.32 -7.53 -9.43
CA HIS A 103 -8.39 -7.42 -10.55
C HIS A 103 -6.95 -7.64 -10.11
N LEU A 104 -6.48 -6.91 -9.08
CA LEU A 104 -5.10 -7.00 -8.60
C LEU A 104 -4.76 -8.39 -8.03
N SER A 105 -5.74 -9.07 -7.43
CA SER A 105 -5.56 -10.41 -6.85
C SER A 105 -5.34 -11.50 -7.91
N LYS A 106 -5.70 -11.25 -9.17
CA LYS A 106 -5.54 -12.20 -10.28
C LYS A 106 -4.23 -12.02 -11.05
N LEU A 107 -3.58 -10.86 -10.93
CA LEU A 107 -2.36 -10.53 -11.67
C LEU A 107 -1.19 -11.42 -11.25
N GLN A 108 -0.49 -11.97 -12.24
CA GLN A 108 0.80 -12.63 -12.11
C GLN A 108 1.96 -11.63 -12.26
N TYR A 109 3.18 -12.05 -11.94
CA TYR A 109 4.39 -11.20 -11.99
C TYR A 109 4.55 -10.44 -13.31
N SER A 110 4.40 -11.16 -14.43
CA SER A 110 4.62 -10.63 -15.78
C SER A 110 3.47 -9.78 -16.30
N ASP A 111 2.31 -9.82 -15.66
CA ASP A 111 1.10 -9.23 -16.20
C ASP A 111 1.17 -7.71 -16.23
N ALA A 112 0.45 -7.14 -17.19
CA ALA A 112 0.17 -5.71 -17.19
C ALA A 112 -1.17 -5.51 -16.48
N PRO A 113 -1.24 -4.68 -15.43
CA PRO A 113 -2.51 -4.27 -14.87
C PRO A 113 -3.38 -3.61 -15.96
N ASP A 114 -4.66 -3.97 -16.03
CA ASP A 114 -5.67 -3.20 -16.78
C ASP A 114 -5.92 -1.85 -16.10
N TYR A 115 -5.14 -0.84 -16.49
CA TYR A 115 -5.22 0.51 -15.94
C TYR A 115 -6.54 1.19 -16.26
N GLU A 116 -7.15 0.91 -17.42
CA GLU A 116 -8.42 1.51 -17.81
C GLU A 116 -9.57 0.99 -16.93
N ALA A 117 -9.58 -0.30 -16.61
CA ALA A 117 -10.54 -0.87 -15.66
C ALA A 117 -10.43 -0.20 -14.27
N ILE A 118 -9.21 0.01 -13.78
CA ILE A 118 -8.96 0.70 -12.50
C ILE A 118 -9.46 2.14 -12.55
N ILE A 119 -9.12 2.89 -13.60
CA ILE A 119 -9.57 4.27 -13.79
C ILE A 119 -11.10 4.35 -13.85
N ASN A 120 -11.75 3.43 -14.54
CA ASN A 120 -13.21 3.39 -14.65
C ASN A 120 -13.87 3.05 -13.31
N ALA A 121 -13.28 2.15 -12.50
CA ALA A 121 -13.76 1.88 -11.16
C ALA A 121 -13.68 3.14 -10.27
N ILE A 122 -12.61 3.92 -10.38
CA ILE A 122 -12.49 5.22 -9.67
C ILE A 122 -13.53 6.22 -10.17
N LYS A 123 -13.69 6.41 -11.49
CA LYS A 123 -14.71 7.31 -12.06
C LYS A 123 -16.12 6.93 -11.61
N ALA A 124 -16.42 5.64 -11.48
CA ALA A 124 -17.70 5.17 -10.98
C ALA A 124 -17.96 5.57 -9.52
N ILE A 125 -16.92 5.80 -8.70
CA ILE A 125 -17.07 6.34 -7.34
C ILE A 125 -17.51 7.81 -7.39
N TYR A 126 -16.86 8.62 -8.23
CA TYR A 126 -17.24 10.03 -8.42
C TYR A 126 -18.71 10.15 -8.83
N ILE A 127 -19.15 9.30 -9.77
CA ILE A 127 -20.56 9.28 -10.22
C ILE A 127 -21.50 8.85 -9.09
N ASP A 128 -21.20 7.74 -8.39
CA ASP A 128 -22.05 7.19 -7.32
C ASP A 128 -22.18 8.14 -6.12
N GLN A 129 -21.14 8.92 -5.83
CA GLN A 129 -21.11 9.91 -4.75
C GLN A 129 -21.53 11.33 -5.19
N GLY A 130 -21.79 11.55 -6.48
CA GLY A 130 -22.13 12.87 -7.02
C GLY A 130 -21.01 13.91 -6.91
N ILE A 131 -19.75 13.47 -6.92
CA ILE A 131 -18.57 14.33 -6.81
C ILE A 131 -18.12 14.76 -8.21
N ASP A 132 -18.00 16.07 -8.44
CA ASP A 132 -17.35 16.59 -9.65
C ASP A 132 -15.84 16.33 -9.58
N MET A 133 -15.31 15.69 -10.61
CA MET A 133 -13.88 15.38 -10.72
C MET A 133 -13.01 16.64 -10.87
N ASN A 134 -13.60 17.78 -11.22
CA ASN A 134 -12.95 19.09 -11.28
C ASN A 134 -13.14 19.92 -10.00
N SER A 135 -13.79 19.35 -8.97
CA SER A 135 -13.92 20.03 -7.69
C SER A 135 -12.55 20.30 -7.05
N PRO A 136 -12.38 21.44 -6.35
CA PRO A 136 -11.12 21.76 -5.69
C PRO A 136 -10.70 20.68 -4.70
N LEU A 137 -9.40 20.42 -4.64
CA LEU A 137 -8.86 19.48 -3.66
C LEU A 137 -8.96 20.08 -2.24
N GLN A 138 -8.93 19.22 -1.22
CA GLN A 138 -9.12 19.66 0.18
C GLN A 138 -8.15 20.76 0.61
N TYR A 139 -6.93 20.80 0.08
CA TYR A 139 -5.91 21.79 0.40
C TYR A 139 -6.04 23.11 -0.39
N GLU A 140 -6.93 23.17 -1.38
CA GLU A 140 -7.15 24.34 -2.24
C GLU A 140 -8.21 25.29 -1.67
N ASN A 141 -8.86 24.90 -0.56
CA ASN A 141 -9.85 25.70 0.17
C ASN A 141 -9.29 26.28 1.48
#